data_AF-A0A2D7TBC0-F1
#
_entry.id   AF-A0A2D7TBC0-F1
#
_cell.length_a   1.000
_cell.length_b   1.000
_cell.length_c   1.000
_cell.angle_alpha   90.00
_cell.angle_beta   90.00
_cell.angle_gamma   90.00
#
_symmetry.space_group_name_H-M   'P 1'
#
loop_
_entity.id
_entity.type
_entity.pdbx_description
1 polymer ?
#
loop_
_entity_poly.entity_id
_entity_poly.type
_entity_poly.pdbx_seq_one_letter_code
_entity_poly.pdbx_strand_id
1 'polypeptide(L)'
;MIVFIALILVAAVASAVIIQTGEKLQQNAQQTGDDTQREIGGKITINSAYIKNADHMRLYFESAPGSGTLTTEDIAWQIACTNLDPDGDGNPSEATETFGYQFTAGAFGDGDDTDISAIGDTFTMDDPDENADEAANTPIPGNAQSTIAPGAAYVIDIAVDGGANGDCTFSEVGINGEITLWVHVEGGGSTYEVILISEVAAGSLLI
;
A
#
# COMPACT_ATOMS: atom_id res chain seq x y z
N MET A 1 -51.63 33.01 -32.26
CA MET A 1 -51.58 32.48 -30.87
C MET A 1 -50.90 31.11 -30.80
N ILE A 2 -51.19 30.16 -31.69
CA ILE A 2 -50.61 28.80 -31.67
C ILE A 2 -49.08 28.78 -31.79
N VAL A 3 -48.51 29.59 -32.68
CA VAL A 3 -47.04 29.66 -32.88
C VAL A 3 -46.31 30.16 -31.63
N PHE A 4 -46.92 31.07 -30.88
CA PHE A 4 -46.32 31.63 -29.67
C PHE A 4 -46.19 30.57 -28.57
N ILE A 5 -47.23 29.74 -28.39
CA ILE A 5 -47.21 28.64 -27.42
C ILE A 5 -46.17 27.58 -27.84
N ALA A 6 -46.09 27.24 -29.13
CA ALA A 6 -45.11 26.28 -29.63
C ALA A 6 -43.66 26.72 -29.37
N LEU A 7 -43.35 28.00 -29.56
CA LEU A 7 -42.01 28.54 -29.30
C LEU A 7 -41.64 28.51 -27.81
N ILE A 8 -42.59 28.78 -26.91
CA ILE A 8 -42.36 28.69 -25.46
C ILE A 8 -42.03 27.25 -25.05
N LEU A 9 -42.74 26.26 -25.60
CA LEU A 9 -42.49 24.86 -25.27
C LEU A 9 -41.12 24.39 -25.76
N VAL A 10 -40.71 24.75 -26.98
CA VAL A 10 -39.37 24.43 -27.49
C VAL A 10 -38.29 25.11 -26.66
N ALA A 11 -38.48 26.38 -26.29
CA ALA A 11 -37.54 27.10 -25.43
C ALA A 11 -37.42 26.48 -24.03
N ALA A 12 -38.54 26.02 -23.45
CA ALA A 12 -38.54 25.36 -22.15
C ALA A 12 -37.77 24.04 -22.17
N VAL A 13 -38.00 23.18 -23.18
CA VAL A 13 -37.27 21.92 -23.33
C VAL A 13 -35.78 22.17 -23.57
N ALA A 14 -35.43 23.12 -24.44
CA ALA A 14 -34.04 23.48 -24.68
C ALA A 14 -33.35 24.00 -23.40
N SER A 15 -34.03 24.84 -22.61
CA SER A 15 -33.49 25.36 -21.35
C SER A 15 -33.24 24.25 -20.33
N ALA A 16 -34.17 23.30 -20.21
CA ALA A 16 -34.03 22.16 -19.29
C ALA A 16 -32.81 21.31 -19.62
N VAL A 17 -32.56 21.03 -20.91
CA VAL A 17 -31.38 20.26 -21.35
C VAL A 17 -30.09 21.04 -21.12
N ILE A 18 -30.07 22.36 -21.37
CA ILE A 18 -28.90 23.21 -21.10
C ILE A 18 -28.57 23.22 -19.60
N ILE A 19 -29.58 23.37 -18.74
CA ILE A 19 -29.40 23.35 -17.29
C ILE A 19 -28.87 21.99 -16.83
N GLN A 20 -29.51 20.89 -17.25
CA GLN A 20 -29.11 19.55 -16.85
C GLN A 20 -27.68 19.21 -17.29
N THR A 21 -27.30 19.60 -18.51
CA THR A 21 -25.92 19.40 -18.99
C THR A 21 -24.94 20.29 -18.24
N GLY A 22 -25.31 21.54 -17.95
CA GLY A 22 -24.53 22.44 -17.10
C GLY A 22 -24.32 21.93 -15.68
N GLU A 23 -25.36 21.37 -15.05
CA GLU A 23 -25.29 20.77 -13.70
C GLU A 23 -24.43 19.52 -13.70
N LYS A 24 -24.62 18.63 -14.69
CA LYS A 24 -23.81 17.42 -14.82
C LYS A 24 -22.34 17.73 -15.04
N LEU A 25 -22.03 18.74 -15.87
CA LEU A 25 -20.64 19.18 -16.08
C LEU A 25 -20.02 19.73 -14.79
N GLN A 26 -20.78 20.47 -13.99
CA GLN A 26 -20.31 21.00 -12.71
C GLN A 26 -20.11 19.89 -11.66
N GLN A 27 -20.99 18.89 -11.61
CA GLN A 27 -20.83 17.73 -10.72
C GLN A 27 -19.62 16.89 -11.12
N ASN A 28 -19.48 16.60 -12.41
CA ASN A 28 -18.31 15.88 -12.93
C ASN A 28 -17.01 16.64 -12.66
N ALA A 29 -17.01 17.97 -12.79
CA ALA A 29 -15.84 18.80 -12.49
C ALA A 29 -15.48 18.79 -11.01
N GLN A 30 -16.47 18.82 -10.12
CA GLN A 30 -16.25 18.69 -8.67
C GLN A 30 -15.70 17.32 -8.32
N GLN A 31 -16.33 16.24 -8.80
CA GLN A 31 -15.86 14.87 -8.58
C GLN A 31 -14.42 14.68 -9.08
N THR A 32 -14.09 15.19 -10.27
CA THR A 32 -12.72 15.11 -10.80
C THR A 32 -11.73 15.88 -9.92
N GLY A 33 -12.15 17.03 -9.38
CA GLY A 33 -11.36 17.82 -8.43
C GLY A 33 -11.12 17.09 -7.12
N ASP A 34 -12.14 16.41 -6.59
CA ASP A 34 -12.06 15.62 -5.37
C ASP A 34 -11.20 14.36 -5.58
N ASP A 35 -11.36 13.67 -6.70
CA ASP A 35 -10.53 12.52 -7.09
C ASP A 35 -9.06 12.93 -7.25
N THR A 36 -8.78 14.07 -7.89
CA THR A 36 -7.39 14.58 -8.03
C THR A 36 -6.78 14.97 -6.69
N GLN A 37 -7.57 15.59 -5.80
CA GLN A 37 -7.09 15.92 -4.46
C GLN A 37 -6.76 14.67 -3.66
N ARG A 38 -7.58 13.62 -3.77
CA ARG A 38 -7.34 12.35 -3.09
C ARG A 38 -6.14 11.62 -3.67
N GLU A 39 -5.99 11.57 -5.00
CA GLU A 39 -4.87 10.91 -5.67
C GLU A 39 -3.50 11.56 -5.40
N ILE A 40 -3.48 12.86 -5.12
CA ILE A 40 -2.25 13.60 -4.77
C ILE A 40 -2.05 13.60 -3.26
N GLY A 41 -3.12 13.77 -2.49
CA GLY A 41 -3.06 13.94 -1.03
C GLY A 41 -3.03 12.63 -0.26
N GLY A 42 -3.53 11.52 -0.81
CA GLY A 42 -3.71 10.23 -0.15
C GLY A 42 -2.53 9.28 -0.23
N LYS A 43 -1.38 9.73 -0.72
CA LYS A 43 -0.19 8.87 -0.86
C LYS A 43 0.45 8.58 0.50
N ILE A 44 1.12 7.44 0.54
CA ILE A 44 2.01 7.07 1.63
C ILE A 44 3.46 7.29 1.18
N THR A 45 4.25 7.96 2.00
CA THR A 45 5.69 8.13 1.78
C THR A 45 6.42 7.07 2.58
N ILE A 46 7.40 6.43 1.95
CA ILE A 46 8.28 5.47 2.61
C ILE A 46 9.48 6.21 3.18
N ASN A 47 9.72 6.07 4.48
CA ASN A 47 10.80 6.75 5.18
C ASN A 47 12.07 5.89 5.20
N SER A 48 11.93 4.60 5.48
CA SER A 48 13.04 3.64 5.48
C SER A 48 12.54 2.20 5.53
N ALA A 49 13.30 1.27 4.96
CA ALA A 49 13.03 -0.16 5.02
C ALA A 49 14.24 -0.91 5.62
N TYR A 50 13.98 -1.91 6.46
CA TYR A 50 15.00 -2.73 7.12
C TYR A 50 14.66 -4.21 7.00
N ILE A 51 15.67 -5.06 7.05
CA ILE A 51 15.48 -6.51 7.14
C ILE A 51 15.09 -6.86 8.59
N LYS A 52 13.90 -7.41 8.83
CA LYS A 52 13.53 -7.96 10.15
C LYS A 52 14.14 -9.34 10.34
N ASN A 53 14.01 -10.19 9.34
CA ASN A 53 14.60 -11.52 9.23
C ASN A 53 14.62 -11.96 7.75
N ALA A 54 14.89 -13.23 7.46
CA ALA A 54 14.96 -13.74 6.08
C ALA A 54 13.66 -13.51 5.29
N ASP A 55 12.51 -13.66 5.95
CA ASP A 55 11.20 -13.71 5.31
C ASP A 55 10.41 -12.39 5.43
N HIS A 56 10.90 -11.45 6.25
CA HIS A 56 10.16 -10.24 6.61
C HIS A 56 10.99 -8.95 6.51
N MET A 57 10.38 -7.95 5.89
CA MET A 57 10.88 -6.58 5.79
C MET A 57 10.10 -5.65 6.72
N ARG A 58 10.79 -4.85 7.52
CA ARG A 58 10.19 -3.79 8.33
C ARG A 58 10.19 -2.48 7.55
N LEU A 59 9.00 -1.92 7.34
CA LEU A 59 8.80 -0.68 6.59
C LEU A 59 8.34 0.43 7.54
N TYR A 60 9.07 1.54 7.54
CA TYR A 60 8.68 2.77 8.21
C TYR A 60 8.11 3.74 7.18
N PHE A 61 6.92 4.27 7.45
CA PHE A 61 6.19 5.08 6.49
C PHE A 61 5.37 6.16 7.18
N GLU A 62 4.98 7.19 6.41
CA GLU A 62 4.07 8.23 6.85
C GLU A 62 3.01 8.52 5.79
N SER A 63 1.79 8.79 6.23
CA SER A 63 0.75 9.29 5.32
C SER A 63 0.99 10.76 5.00
N ALA A 64 0.67 11.19 3.78
CA ALA A 64 0.78 12.60 3.45
C ALA A 64 -0.18 13.44 4.35
N PRO A 65 0.23 14.62 4.87
CA PRO A 65 -0.60 15.42 5.78
C PRO A 65 -1.98 15.87 5.23
N GLY A 66 -2.20 15.71 3.91
CA GLY A 66 -3.46 16.00 3.23
C GLY A 66 -4.33 14.77 2.94
N SER A 67 -3.96 13.57 3.36
CA SER A 67 -4.60 12.30 2.97
C SER A 67 -5.99 12.07 3.57
N GLY A 68 -6.37 12.85 4.58
CA GLY A 68 -7.40 12.42 5.51
C GLY A 68 -6.96 11.17 6.27
N THR A 69 -7.87 10.58 7.05
CA THR A 69 -7.65 9.29 7.72
C THR A 69 -7.80 8.15 6.71
N LEU A 70 -6.80 7.29 6.61
CA LEU A 70 -6.84 6.08 5.79
C LEU A 70 -7.16 4.87 6.66
N THR A 71 -7.85 3.87 6.14
CA THR A 71 -8.00 2.57 6.82
C THR A 71 -6.86 1.65 6.37
N THR A 72 -6.41 0.73 7.22
CA THR A 72 -5.34 -0.21 6.85
C THR A 72 -5.77 -1.28 5.87
N GLU A 73 -7.08 -1.60 5.81
CA GLU A 73 -7.67 -2.52 4.83
C GLU A 73 -7.65 -1.92 3.41
N ASP A 74 -7.79 -0.60 3.28
CA ASP A 74 -7.79 0.11 1.99
C ASP A 74 -6.37 0.38 1.45
N ILE A 75 -5.35 -0.15 2.12
CA ILE A 75 -3.95 0.00 1.71
C ILE A 75 -3.34 -1.38 1.48
N ALA A 76 -2.81 -1.58 0.28
CA ALA A 76 -2.12 -2.80 -0.11
C ALA A 76 -0.67 -2.51 -0.48
N TRP A 77 0.20 -3.47 -0.24
CA TRP A 77 1.57 -3.46 -0.71
C TRP A 77 1.77 -4.61 -1.72
N GLN A 78 2.66 -4.40 -2.66
CA GLN A 78 3.14 -5.42 -3.59
C GLN A 78 4.64 -5.29 -3.69
N ILE A 79 5.32 -6.42 -3.57
CA ILE A 79 6.75 -6.53 -3.79
C ILE A 79 6.97 -7.38 -5.03
N ALA A 80 7.92 -6.98 -5.87
CA ALA A 80 8.41 -7.82 -6.94
C ALA A 80 9.93 -7.86 -6.96
N CYS A 81 10.47 -8.97 -7.41
CA CYS A 81 11.91 -9.22 -7.42
C CYS A 81 12.24 -10.19 -8.55
N THR A 82 13.54 -10.43 -8.75
CA THR A 82 14.01 -11.59 -9.51
C THR A 82 14.66 -12.55 -8.53
N ASN A 83 14.08 -13.74 -8.38
CA ASN A 83 14.68 -14.81 -7.59
C ASN A 83 15.78 -15.47 -8.45
N LEU A 84 17.01 -15.40 -7.97
CA LEU A 84 18.18 -15.94 -8.64
C LEU A 84 18.63 -17.30 -8.06
N ASP A 85 17.99 -17.80 -7.00
CA ASP A 85 18.35 -19.01 -6.27
C ASP A 85 17.07 -19.65 -5.66
N PRO A 86 16.18 -20.26 -6.46
CA PRO A 86 14.84 -20.67 -6.04
C PRO A 86 14.83 -21.94 -5.18
N ASP A 87 15.95 -22.66 -5.07
CA ASP A 87 16.13 -23.81 -4.19
C ASP A 87 16.93 -23.47 -2.93
N GLY A 88 17.44 -22.24 -2.81
CA GLY A 88 18.06 -21.69 -1.61
C GLY A 88 19.37 -22.39 -1.24
N ASP A 89 20.09 -22.93 -2.23
CA ASP A 89 21.31 -23.70 -2.01
C ASP A 89 22.57 -22.79 -1.90
N GLY A 90 22.41 -21.51 -2.19
CA GLY A 90 23.44 -20.48 -2.16
C GLY A 90 24.19 -20.32 -3.49
N ASN A 91 23.76 -20.99 -4.56
CA ASN A 91 24.36 -20.91 -5.88
C ASN A 91 23.39 -20.25 -6.90
N PRO A 92 23.50 -18.93 -7.12
CA PRO A 92 22.55 -18.26 -8.00
C PRO A 92 22.73 -18.63 -9.48
N SER A 93 21.64 -18.61 -10.23
CA SER A 93 21.59 -18.75 -11.70
C SER A 93 22.07 -20.11 -12.26
N GLU A 94 21.88 -21.20 -11.53
CA GLU A 94 22.07 -22.58 -11.99
C GLU A 94 21.20 -23.04 -13.17
N ALA A 95 21.81 -23.57 -14.23
CA ALA A 95 21.07 -23.97 -15.44
C ALA A 95 19.99 -25.06 -15.27
N THR A 96 19.91 -25.73 -14.12
CA THR A 96 18.87 -26.74 -13.80
C THR A 96 17.60 -26.13 -13.24
N GLU A 97 17.65 -24.90 -12.75
CA GLU A 97 16.54 -24.24 -12.08
C GLU A 97 15.88 -23.16 -12.93
N THR A 98 14.61 -22.89 -12.65
CA THR A 98 13.86 -21.83 -13.32
C THR A 98 13.89 -20.57 -12.47
N PHE A 99 14.90 -19.72 -12.67
CA PHE A 99 14.92 -18.35 -12.15
C PHE A 99 13.88 -17.50 -12.86
N GLY A 100 13.34 -16.51 -12.16
CA GLY A 100 12.30 -15.70 -12.74
C GLY A 100 11.85 -14.53 -11.89
N TYR A 101 11.01 -13.71 -12.52
CA TYR A 101 10.35 -12.60 -11.86
C TYR A 101 9.26 -13.13 -10.93
N GLN A 102 9.36 -12.79 -9.65
CA GLN A 102 8.43 -13.19 -8.59
C GLN A 102 7.76 -11.95 -8.01
N PHE A 103 6.61 -12.16 -7.36
CA PHE A 103 5.95 -11.11 -6.60
C PHE A 103 5.21 -11.68 -5.40
N THR A 104 5.10 -10.87 -4.35
CA THR A 104 4.30 -11.12 -3.15
C THR A 104 3.51 -9.85 -2.81
N ALA A 105 2.38 -9.99 -2.14
CA ALA A 105 1.48 -8.88 -1.84
C ALA A 105 0.67 -9.13 -0.57
N GLY A 106 0.20 -8.05 0.04
CA GLY A 106 -0.64 -8.08 1.23
C GLY A 106 -1.27 -6.72 1.52
N ALA A 107 -2.00 -6.63 2.63
CA ALA A 107 -2.59 -5.39 3.13
C ALA A 107 -1.76 -4.82 4.30
N PHE A 108 -2.09 -3.59 4.75
CA PHE A 108 -1.49 -2.97 5.93
C PHE A 108 -2.18 -3.35 7.26
N GLY A 109 -3.16 -4.25 7.19
CA GLY A 109 -3.85 -4.84 8.34
C GLY A 109 -5.04 -5.66 7.86
N ASP A 110 -5.68 -6.36 8.79
CA ASP A 110 -6.86 -7.19 8.54
C ASP A 110 -8.18 -6.55 9.04
N GLY A 111 -8.09 -5.33 9.57
CA GLY A 111 -9.22 -4.60 10.13
C GLY A 111 -9.63 -5.05 11.55
N ASP A 112 -8.80 -5.86 12.22
CA ASP A 112 -9.00 -6.31 13.59
C ASP A 112 -8.08 -5.55 14.58
N ASP A 113 -8.68 -4.80 15.52
CA ASP A 113 -7.94 -4.08 16.57
C ASP A 113 -7.77 -4.91 17.86
N THR A 114 -8.16 -6.19 17.86
CA THR A 114 -8.17 -7.05 19.07
C THR A 114 -6.83 -7.76 19.39
N ASP A 115 -5.71 -7.20 18.93
CA ASP A 115 -4.61 -7.99 18.36
C ASP A 115 -3.46 -8.52 19.28
N ILE A 116 -2.95 -9.71 18.90
CA ILE A 116 -1.66 -10.35 19.22
C ILE A 116 -0.75 -10.09 18.02
N SER A 117 0.33 -9.31 18.18
CA SER A 117 1.30 -8.97 17.12
C SER A 117 1.38 -9.99 15.96
N ALA A 118 0.82 -9.63 14.80
CA ALA A 118 0.88 -10.44 13.60
C ALA A 118 1.62 -9.72 12.46
N ILE A 119 2.19 -10.51 11.55
CA ILE A 119 2.81 -9.99 10.32
C ILE A 119 1.69 -9.43 9.42
N GLY A 120 1.93 -8.25 8.85
CA GLY A 120 0.94 -7.53 8.04
C GLY A 120 0.17 -6.47 8.81
N ASP A 121 0.33 -6.37 10.13
CA ASP A 121 -0.33 -5.33 10.92
C ASP A 121 0.49 -4.05 11.00
N THR A 122 -0.23 -2.93 11.04
CA THR A 122 0.36 -1.60 11.22
C THR A 122 0.41 -1.22 12.69
N PHE A 123 1.57 -0.78 13.14
CA PHE A 123 1.81 -0.29 14.49
C PHE A 123 2.30 1.16 14.48
N THR A 124 2.22 1.82 15.63
CA THR A 124 2.83 3.14 15.80
C THR A 124 4.34 3.04 15.89
N MET A 125 5.09 4.05 15.44
CA MET A 125 6.57 4.03 15.54
C MET A 125 7.10 3.92 16.98
N ASP A 126 6.33 4.36 17.97
CA ASP A 126 6.74 4.33 19.38
C ASP A 126 6.74 2.92 19.97
N ASP A 127 6.02 1.98 19.35
CA ASP A 127 5.88 0.59 19.79
C ASP A 127 5.79 -0.34 18.56
N PRO A 128 6.93 -0.64 17.91
CA PRO A 128 6.95 -1.29 16.60
C PRO A 128 6.75 -2.81 16.63
N ASP A 129 6.71 -3.45 17.81
CA ASP A 129 6.47 -4.88 18.06
C ASP A 129 6.78 -5.21 19.54
N GLU A 130 5.80 -5.15 20.45
CA GLU A 130 5.63 -6.05 21.62
C GLU A 130 4.54 -5.49 22.56
N ASN A 131 3.30 -5.98 22.48
CA ASN A 131 2.44 -6.11 23.66
C ASN A 131 1.66 -7.43 23.65
N ALA A 132 2.21 -8.49 23.04
CA ALA A 132 2.05 -9.77 23.70
C ALA A 132 2.96 -9.68 24.93
N ASP A 133 2.45 -9.89 26.13
CA ASP A 133 3.30 -10.55 27.12
C ASP A 133 3.78 -11.82 26.41
N GLU A 134 5.02 -11.81 25.90
CA GLU A 134 5.69 -12.95 25.23
C GLU A 134 5.56 -14.23 26.09
N ALA A 135 5.36 -14.09 27.41
CA ALA A 135 5.14 -15.21 28.32
C ALA A 135 3.66 -15.64 28.46
N ALA A 136 2.68 -14.82 28.06
CA ALA A 136 1.25 -15.12 28.20
C ALA A 136 0.44 -15.17 26.90
N ASN A 137 1.01 -14.82 25.73
CA ASN A 137 0.32 -14.84 24.43
C ASN A 137 -1.09 -14.22 24.50
N THR A 138 -1.21 -13.15 25.29
CA THR A 138 -2.48 -12.48 25.52
C THR A 138 -2.44 -11.16 24.74
N PRO A 139 -3.37 -10.96 23.79
CA PRO A 139 -3.44 -9.70 23.05
C PRO A 139 -3.66 -8.55 24.02
N ILE A 140 -2.90 -7.46 23.86
CA ILE A 140 -3.22 -6.18 24.49
C ILE A 140 -3.92 -5.34 23.43
N PRO A 141 -5.24 -5.11 23.56
CA PRO A 141 -6.00 -4.36 22.57
C PRO A 141 -5.47 -2.93 22.40
N GLY A 142 -5.41 -2.45 21.15
CA GLY A 142 -5.04 -1.07 20.80
C GLY A 142 -3.60 -0.84 20.35
N ASN A 143 -2.82 -1.91 20.17
CA ASN A 143 -1.46 -1.84 19.65
C ASN A 143 -1.41 -1.79 18.12
N ALA A 144 -2.07 -2.74 17.45
CA ALA A 144 -2.33 -2.65 16.01
C ALA A 144 -3.29 -1.48 15.72
N GLN A 145 -3.16 -0.90 14.54
CA GLN A 145 -3.92 0.27 14.09
C GLN A 145 -4.81 -0.12 12.91
N SER A 146 -6.13 -0.02 13.04
CA SER A 146 -7.06 -0.09 11.91
C SER A 146 -7.07 1.17 11.04
N THR A 147 -6.49 2.28 11.52
CA THR A 147 -6.49 3.56 10.81
C THR A 147 -5.16 4.29 10.91
N ILE A 148 -4.85 5.04 9.85
CA ILE A 148 -3.63 5.82 9.68
C ILE A 148 -4.03 7.30 9.68
N ALA A 149 -3.59 8.04 10.70
CA ALA A 149 -3.83 9.47 10.80
C ALA A 149 -2.96 10.24 9.79
N PRO A 150 -3.47 11.34 9.19
CA PRO A 150 -2.73 12.13 8.21
C PRO A 150 -1.47 12.75 8.82
N GLY A 151 -0.31 12.55 8.19
CA GLY A 151 0.97 13.09 8.64
C GLY A 151 1.57 12.39 9.87
N ALA A 152 0.97 11.29 10.33
CA ALA A 152 1.53 10.45 11.38
C ALA A 152 2.36 9.31 10.77
N ALA A 153 3.33 8.85 11.56
CA ALA A 153 4.32 7.90 11.13
C ALA A 153 4.09 6.55 11.81
N TYR A 154 4.19 5.48 11.02
CA TYR A 154 3.82 4.12 11.39
C TYR A 154 4.86 3.14 10.90
N VAL A 155 4.71 1.89 11.33
CA VAL A 155 5.58 0.78 10.97
C VAL A 155 4.73 -0.44 10.66
N ILE A 156 5.19 -1.24 9.70
CA ILE A 156 4.60 -2.54 9.36
C ILE A 156 5.71 -3.54 9.08
N ASP A 157 5.46 -4.81 9.40
CA ASP A 157 6.27 -5.92 8.92
C ASP A 157 5.57 -6.60 7.74
N ILE A 158 6.25 -6.61 6.60
CA ILE A 158 5.79 -7.14 5.32
C ILE A 158 6.45 -8.49 5.08
N ALA A 159 5.67 -9.49 4.63
CA ALA A 159 6.19 -10.79 4.22
C ALA A 159 6.77 -10.73 2.80
N VAL A 160 8.10 -10.86 2.68
CA VAL A 160 8.79 -10.99 1.39
C VAL A 160 8.76 -12.43 0.86
N ASP A 161 8.48 -13.41 1.72
CA ASP A 161 8.14 -14.78 1.32
C ASP A 161 6.61 -14.93 1.15
N GLY A 162 6.16 -15.05 -0.10
CA GLY A 162 4.78 -15.40 -0.46
C GLY A 162 4.55 -16.91 -0.55
N GLY A 163 5.54 -17.74 -0.21
CA GLY A 163 5.54 -19.18 -0.34
C GLY A 163 5.87 -19.66 -1.76
N ALA A 164 5.40 -20.86 -2.10
CA ALA A 164 5.73 -21.48 -3.38
C ALA A 164 5.29 -20.60 -4.56
N ASN A 165 6.27 -20.07 -5.31
CA ASN A 165 6.13 -19.16 -6.46
C ASN A 165 5.86 -17.67 -6.12
N GLY A 166 6.20 -17.22 -4.91
CA GLY A 166 6.10 -15.82 -4.48
C GLY A 166 7.30 -15.39 -3.64
N ASP A 167 8.49 -15.86 -3.98
CA ASP A 167 9.66 -15.74 -3.11
C ASP A 167 10.56 -14.54 -3.51
N CYS A 168 10.54 -13.52 -2.66
CA CYS A 168 11.43 -12.35 -2.71
C CYS A 168 12.29 -12.22 -1.45
N THR A 169 12.57 -13.35 -0.81
CA THR A 169 13.44 -13.45 0.35
C THR A 169 14.85 -12.91 0.05
N PHE A 170 15.47 -12.32 1.07
CA PHE A 170 16.73 -11.59 0.89
C PHE A 170 17.90 -12.51 0.52
N SER A 171 17.87 -13.78 0.94
CA SER A 171 18.88 -14.78 0.56
C SER A 171 18.84 -15.08 -0.94
N GLU A 172 17.64 -15.21 -1.50
CA GLU A 172 17.36 -15.67 -2.85
C GLU A 172 17.47 -14.54 -3.88
N VAL A 173 17.13 -13.31 -3.49
CA VAL A 173 17.42 -12.10 -4.29
C VAL A 173 18.90 -11.75 -4.22
N GLY A 174 19.52 -11.90 -3.04
CA GLY A 174 20.95 -11.77 -2.82
C GLY A 174 21.50 -10.34 -2.76
N ILE A 175 22.78 -10.21 -2.41
CA ILE A 175 23.48 -8.93 -2.30
C ILE A 175 23.66 -8.29 -3.69
N ASN A 176 23.42 -6.98 -3.78
CA ASN A 176 23.29 -6.22 -5.02
C ASN A 176 22.04 -6.58 -5.86
N GLY A 177 21.15 -7.41 -5.31
CA GLY A 177 19.83 -7.60 -5.85
C GLY A 177 18.92 -6.42 -5.53
N GLU A 178 17.83 -6.32 -6.29
CA GLU A 178 16.85 -5.25 -6.19
C GLU A 178 15.46 -5.85 -5.94
N ILE A 179 14.74 -5.23 -5.03
CA ILE A 179 13.33 -5.47 -4.78
C ILE A 179 12.56 -4.19 -5.15
N THR A 180 11.50 -4.33 -5.90
CA THR A 180 10.60 -3.23 -6.25
C THR A 180 9.36 -3.29 -5.37
N LEU A 181 9.08 -2.20 -4.64
CA LEU A 181 7.92 -2.07 -3.75
C LEU A 181 6.91 -1.09 -4.36
N TRP A 182 5.65 -1.52 -4.41
CA TRP A 182 4.51 -0.64 -4.62
C TRP A 182 3.65 -0.62 -3.37
N VAL A 183 3.21 0.57 -2.99
CA VAL A 183 2.15 0.75 -2.00
C VAL A 183 0.98 1.42 -2.69
N HIS A 184 -0.19 0.79 -2.61
CA HIS A 184 -1.44 1.24 -3.21
C HIS A 184 -2.38 1.67 -2.10
N VAL A 185 -2.90 2.89 -2.18
CA VAL A 185 -3.93 3.41 -1.28
C VAL A 185 -5.21 3.58 -2.10
N GLU A 186 -6.34 3.05 -1.63
CA GLU A 186 -7.61 3.22 -2.34
C GLU A 186 -7.98 4.71 -2.50
N GLY A 187 -7.97 5.19 -3.74
CA GLY A 187 -8.19 6.59 -4.08
C GLY A 187 -7.09 7.56 -3.63
N GLY A 188 -6.05 7.09 -2.93
CA GLY A 188 -4.85 7.86 -2.56
C GLY A 188 -3.70 7.73 -3.57
N GLY A 189 -3.90 6.89 -4.58
CA GLY A 189 -2.91 6.56 -5.60
C GLY A 189 -1.86 5.59 -5.10
N SER A 190 -0.75 5.50 -5.83
CA SER A 190 0.32 4.54 -5.50
C SER A 190 1.67 5.22 -5.36
N THR A 191 2.49 4.63 -4.51
CA THR A 191 3.91 4.95 -4.29
C THR A 191 4.74 3.81 -4.83
N TYR A 192 5.87 4.14 -5.45
CA TYR A 192 6.80 3.21 -6.07
C TYR A 192 8.17 3.45 -5.49
N GLU A 193 8.79 2.40 -4.98
CA GLU A 193 10.15 2.43 -4.42
C GLU A 193 10.98 1.29 -5.01
N VAL A 194 12.25 1.58 -5.27
CA VAL A 194 13.25 0.59 -5.67
C VAL A 194 14.21 0.44 -4.51
N ILE A 195 14.32 -0.78 -4.00
CA ILE A 195 15.04 -1.11 -2.78
C ILE A 195 16.22 -2.03 -3.14
N LEU A 196 17.43 -1.61 -2.82
CA LEU A 196 18.67 -2.34 -3.05
C LEU A 196 19.13 -3.07 -1.79
N ILE A 197 19.46 -4.35 -1.96
CA ILE A 197 19.97 -5.20 -0.88
C ILE A 197 21.49 -5.05 -0.80
N SER A 198 21.96 -4.27 0.18
CA SER A 198 23.41 -4.11 0.43
C SER A 198 23.99 -5.20 1.33
N GLU A 199 23.17 -5.77 2.20
CA GLU A 199 23.50 -6.84 3.14
C GLU A 199 22.22 -7.63 3.42
N VAL A 200 22.35 -8.91 3.74
CA VAL A 200 21.22 -9.83 4.02
C VAL A 200 21.05 -10.13 5.52
N ALA A 201 21.74 -9.38 6.38
CA ALA A 201 21.66 -9.57 7.82
C ALA A 201 20.42 -8.87 8.41
N ALA A 202 19.83 -9.48 9.45
CA ALA A 202 18.74 -8.86 10.19
C ALA A 202 19.21 -7.53 10.83
N GLY A 203 18.37 -6.50 10.71
CA GLY A 203 18.65 -5.14 11.14
C GLY A 203 19.39 -4.28 10.12
N SER A 204 19.83 -4.85 8.98
CA SER A 204 20.46 -4.07 7.91
C SER A 204 19.45 -3.15 7.23
N LEU A 205 19.90 -1.94 6.92
CA LEU A 205 19.13 -0.96 6.15
C LEU A 205 19.09 -1.39 4.68
N LEU A 206 17.90 -1.34 4.10
CA LEU A 206 17.70 -1.46 2.67
C LEU A 206 17.71 -0.05 2.06
N ILE A 207 18.41 0.12 0.93
CA ILE A 207 18.77 1.44 0.37
C ILE A 207 17.99 1.74 -0.90
#